data_AF-A0A969TNW1-F1
#
_entry.id   AF-A0A969TNW1-F1
#
_cell.length_a   1.000
_cell.length_b   1.000
_cell.length_c   1.000
_cell.angle_alpha   90.00
_cell.angle_beta   90.00
_cell.angle_gamma   90.00
#
_symmetry.space_group_name_H-M   'P 1'
#
loop_
_entity.id
_entity.type
_entity.pdbx_description
1 polymer ?
#
loop_
_entity_poly.entity_id
_entity_poly.type
_entity_poly.pdbx_seq_one_letter_code
_entity_poly.pdbx_strand_id
1 'polypeptide(L)' 'MSTDQLSLTFNALADPTRRAILAHLAQGEASVTELAKPFQGHRGNAANAKD' A
#
# COMPACT_ATOMS: atom_id res chain seq x y z
N MET A 1 13.16 25.35 -1.53
CA MET A 1 12.48 24.73 -2.68
C MET A 1 11.19 24.10 -2.17
N SER A 2 10.03 24.70 -2.47
CA SER A 2 8.74 24.10 -2.14
C SER A 2 8.53 22.87 -3.02
N THR A 3 8.32 21.70 -2.43
CA THR A 3 7.98 20.51 -3.20
C THR A 3 6.58 20.70 -3.77
N ASP A 4 6.50 20.94 -5.08
CA ASP A 4 5.22 21.11 -5.77
C ASP A 4 4.35 19.84 -5.63
N GLN A 5 3.03 20.02 -5.66
CA GLN A 5 2.05 18.95 -5.49
C GLN A 5 2.31 17.78 -6.45
N LEU A 6 2.70 18.07 -7.69
CA LEU A 6 2.98 17.03 -8.68
C LEU A 6 4.22 16.21 -8.31
N SER A 7 5.25 16.87 -7.75
CA SER A 7 6.44 16.19 -7.22
C SER A 7 6.09 15.25 -6.06
N LEU A 8 5.16 15.65 -5.19
CA LEU A 8 4.67 14.80 -4.09
C LEU A 8 3.90 13.58 -4.62
N THR A 9 3.03 13.78 -5.62
CA THR A 9 2.26 12.68 -6.23
C THR A 9 3.19 11.67 -6.91
N PHE A 10 4.16 12.12 -7.71
CA PHE A 10 5.10 11.20 -8.35
C PHE A 10 6.00 10.47 -7.34
N ASN A 11 6.40 11.14 -6.27
CA ASN A 11 7.14 10.49 -5.18
C ASN A 11 6.29 9.42 -4.49
N ALA A 12 4.99 9.67 -4.28
CA ALA A 12 4.08 8.65 -3.76
C ALA A 12 3.95 7.44 -4.71
N LEU A 13 3.84 7.68 -6.01
CA LEU A 13 3.74 6.62 -7.03
C LEU A 13 5.05 5.86 -7.27
N ALA A 14 6.20 6.40 -6.84
CA ALA A 14 7.49 5.72 -6.97
C ALA A 14 7.58 4.47 -6.08
N ASP A 15 6.81 4.40 -4.98
CA ASP A 15 6.80 3.24 -4.09
C ASP A 15 5.97 2.07 -4.67
N PRO A 16 6.55 0.86 -4.82
CA PRO A 16 5.85 -0.30 -5.38
C PRO A 16 4.66 -0.76 -4.54
N THR A 17 4.70 -0.58 -3.21
CA THR A 17 3.61 -0.96 -2.31
C THR A 17 2.39 -0.08 -2.53
N ARG A 18 2.58 1.24 -2.60
CA ARG A 18 1.52 2.20 -2.95
C ARG A 18 0.92 1.93 -4.33
N ARG A 19 1.73 1.62 -5.34
CA ARG A 19 1.21 1.25 -6.67
C ARG A 19 0.34 0.00 -6.62
N ALA A 20 0.77 -1.03 -5.88
CA ALA A 20 -0.01 -2.26 -5.74
C ALA A 20 -1.34 -2.03 -5.00
N ILE A 21 -1.35 -1.18 -3.97
CA ILE A 21 -2.58 -0.77 -3.27
C ILE A 21 -3.55 -0.07 -4.24
N LEU A 22 -3.06 0.91 -5.01
CA LEU A 22 -3.88 1.65 -5.98
C LEU A 22 -4.43 0.72 -7.08
N ALA A 23 -3.62 -0.23 -7.56
CA ALA A 23 -4.06 -1.20 -8.56
C ALA A 23 -5.20 -2.10 -8.03
N HIS A 24 -5.18 -2.47 -6.75
CA HIS A 24 -6.27 -3.23 -6.13
C HIS A 24 -7.53 -2.40 -5.99
N LEU A 25 -7.41 -1.16 -5.51
CA LEU A 25 -8.54 -0.24 -5.36
C LEU A 25 -9.17 0.16 -6.72
N ALA A 26 -8.40 0.11 -7.80
CA ALA A 26 -8.93 0.30 -9.14
C ALA A 26 -9.86 -0.84 -9.61
N GLN A 27 -9.78 -2.02 -9.00
CA GLN A 27 -10.68 -3.15 -9.28
C GLN A 27 -11.95 -3.13 -8.43
N GLY A 28 -11.95 -2.40 -7.31
CA GLY A 28 -13.09 -2.29 -6.41
C GLY A 28 -12.70 -1.86 -5.00
N GLU A 29 -13.71 -1.68 -4.15
CA GLU A 29 -13.49 -1.36 -2.74
C GLU A 29 -12.86 -2.55 -2.00
N ALA A 30 -11.94 -2.25 -1.08
CA ALA A 30 -11.28 -3.25 -0.24
C ALA A 30 -10.96 -2.65 1.12
N SER A 31 -10.98 -3.49 2.16
CA SER A 31 -10.57 -3.09 3.51
C SER A 31 -9.04 -2.95 3.61
N VAL A 32 -8.58 -2.14 4.58
CA VAL A 32 -7.15 -1.97 4.85
C VAL A 32 -6.46 -3.31 5.17
N THR A 33 -7.16 -4.21 5.86
CA THR A 33 -6.65 -5.54 6.19
C THR A 33 -6.44 -6.39 4.94
N GLU A 34 -7.36 -6.33 3.96
CA GLU A 34 -7.22 -7.04 2.68
C GLU A 34 -6.06 -6.49 1.84
N LEU A 35 -5.93 -5.16 1.76
CA LEU A 35 -4.82 -4.50 1.08
C LEU A 35 -3.46 -4.84 1.70
N ALA A 36 -3.40 -5.08 3.01
CA ALA A 36 -2.16 -5.37 3.73
C ALA A 36 -1.66 -6.81 3.56
N LYS A 37 -2.54 -7.79 3.31
CA LYS A 37 -2.21 -9.23 3.19
C LYS A 37 -0.97 -9.53 2.33
N PRO A 38 -0.83 -9.02 1.09
CA PRO A 38 0.32 -9.34 0.23
C PRO A 38 1.67 -8.80 0.74
N PHE A 39 1.67 -7.85 1.69
CA PHE A 39 2.89 -7.19 2.18
C PHE A 39 3.36 -7.68 3.55
N GLN A 40 2.58 -8.55 4.22
CA GLN A 40 2.88 -9.08 5.55
C GLN A 40 4.17 -9.92 5.59
N GLY A 41 4.59 -10.48 4.45
CA GLY A 41 5.80 -11.31 4.35
C GLY A 41 7.13 -10.56 4.28
N HIS A 42 7.14 -9.23 4.09
CA HIS A 42 8.39 -8.47 3.90
C HIS A 42 9.03 -8.03 5.23
N ARG A 43 8.29 -7.99 6.34
CA ARG A 43 8.86 -7.65 7.65
C ARG A 43 8.01 -8.31 8.74
N GLY A 44 8.64 -9.14 9.56
CA GLY A 44 7.99 -9.99 10.54
C GLY A 44 6.84 -9.32 11.29
N ASN A 45 5.65 -9.89 11.12
CA ASN A 45 4.60 -9.85 12.11
C ASN A 45 3.99 -11.25 12.17
N ALA A 46 4.63 -12.13 12.95
CA ALA A 46 3.97 -13.30 13.47
C ALA A 46 3.12 -12.83 14.66
N ALA A 47 1.80 -12.80 14.48
CA ALA A 47 0.77 -13.05 15.48
C ALA A 47 -0.51 -12.30 15.13
N ASN A 48 -1.36 -12.92 14.32
CA ASN A 48 -2.76 -13.07 14.72
C ASN A 48 -3.35 -14.29 14.01
N ALA A 49 -2.97 -15.48 14.48
CA ALA A 49 -3.77 -16.66 14.26
C ALA A 49 -4.89 -16.62 15.30
N LYS A 50 -6.11 -16.31 14.84
CA LYS A 50 -7.31 -16.56 15.62
C LYS A 50 -7.98 -17.80 15.03
N ASP A 51 -7.61 -18.93 15.60
CA ASP A 51 -8.40 -20.16 15.75
C ASP A 51 -8.06 -20.74 17.13
#